data_AF-A0A938N0G6-F1
#
_entry.id   AF-A0A938N0G6-F1
#
_cell.length_a   1.000
_cell.length_b   1.000
_cell.length_c   1.000
_cell.angle_alpha   90.00
_cell.angle_beta   90.00
_cell.angle_gamma   90.00
#
_symmetry.space_group_name_H-M   'P 1'
#
loop_
_entity.id
_entity.type
_entity.pdbx_description
1 polymer ?
#
loop_
_entity_poly.entity_id
_entity_poly.type
_entity_poly.pdbx_seq_one_letter_code
_entity_poly.pdbx_strand_id
1 'polypeptide(L)'
;MDQILATIKQAGYRVTDLARNRKNPFALSEEQGVRLGLLMLAVKPLRKTTRMSDVSEHVRGMTAEEAYYWFSKVSDVSQGRRSQKALRILLAKE
;
A
#
# COMPACT_ATOMS: atom_id res chain seq x y z
N MET A 1 -3.06 -3.70 -8.46
CA MET A 1 -3.79 -2.56 -9.08
C MET A 1 -5.26 -2.56 -8.68
N ASP A 2 -5.94 -3.71 -8.76
CA ASP A 2 -7.33 -3.86 -8.32
C ASP A 2 -7.60 -3.39 -6.87
N GLN A 3 -6.67 -3.65 -5.94
CA GLN A 3 -6.80 -3.22 -4.54
C GLN A 3 -6.99 -1.71 -4.36
N ILE A 4 -6.30 -0.87 -5.16
CA ILE A 4 -6.44 0.60 -5.06
C ILE A 4 -7.86 1.02 -5.43
N LEU A 5 -8.38 0.47 -6.51
CA LEU A 5 -9.74 0.77 -6.98
C LEU A 5 -10.79 0.25 -5.99
N ALA A 6 -10.57 -0.93 -5.42
CA ALA A 6 -11.43 -1.49 -4.38
C ALA A 6 -11.47 -0.59 -3.13
N THR A 7 -10.31 -0.12 -2.64
CA THR A 7 -10.25 0.76 -1.47
C THR A 7 -10.94 2.10 -1.72
N ILE A 8 -10.73 2.72 -2.90
CA ILE A 8 -11.40 3.97 -3.26
C ILE A 8 -12.92 3.79 -3.32
N LYS A 9 -13.39 2.68 -3.89
CA LYS A 9 -14.81 2.34 -3.91
C LYS A 9 -15.39 2.12 -2.51
N GLN A 10 -14.66 1.41 -1.64
CA GLN A 10 -15.06 1.21 -0.24
C GLN A 10 -15.12 2.51 0.56
N ALA A 11 -14.28 3.50 0.22
CA ALA A 11 -14.33 4.84 0.77
C ALA A 11 -15.47 5.71 0.18
N GLY A 12 -16.34 5.15 -0.66
CA GLY A 12 -17.51 5.83 -1.21
C GLY A 12 -17.25 6.65 -2.49
N TYR A 13 -16.06 6.54 -3.07
CA TYR A 13 -15.69 7.26 -4.29
C TYR A 13 -15.93 6.41 -5.55
N ARG A 14 -16.06 7.08 -6.69
CA ARG A 14 -16.10 6.42 -7.99
C ARG A 14 -14.68 6.11 -8.45
N VAL A 15 -14.51 5.03 -9.21
CA VAL A 15 -13.22 4.69 -9.84
C VAL A 15 -12.71 5.84 -10.71
N THR A 16 -13.62 6.56 -11.38
CA THR A 16 -13.33 7.74 -12.21
C THR A 16 -12.81 8.93 -11.40
N ASP A 17 -12.96 8.94 -10.08
CA ASP A 17 -12.40 10.00 -9.23
C ASP A 17 -10.87 9.85 -9.11
N LEU A 18 -10.31 8.66 -9.37
CA LEU A 18 -8.86 8.48 -9.49
C LEU A 18 -8.38 9.03 -10.83
N ALA A 19 -8.26 10.35 -10.89
CA ALA A 19 -7.86 11.08 -12.09
C ALA A 19 -6.63 11.95 -11.83
N ARG A 20 -5.77 12.07 -12.85
CA ARG A 20 -4.52 12.86 -12.78
C ARG A 20 -4.74 14.34 -12.47
N ASN A 21 -5.90 14.89 -12.84
CA ASN A 21 -6.28 16.28 -12.64
C ASN A 21 -7.02 16.55 -11.32
N ARG A 22 -7.36 15.50 -10.54
CA ARG A 22 -8.01 15.67 -9.24
C ARG A 22 -7.04 16.33 -8.25
N LYS A 23 -7.47 17.42 -7.62
CA LYS A 23 -6.70 18.11 -6.56
C LYS A 23 -7.22 17.81 -5.15
N ASN A 24 -8.50 17.48 -5.02
CA ASN A 24 -9.08 17.18 -3.71
C ASN A 24 -8.61 15.79 -3.25
N PRO A 25 -8.11 15.65 -2.01
CA PRO A 25 -7.68 14.35 -1.51
C PRO A 25 -8.87 13.38 -1.39
N PHE A 26 -8.55 12.08 -1.23
CA PHE A 26 -9.52 11.08 -0.80
C PHE A 26 -9.56 11.08 0.73
N ALA A 27 -10.75 11.18 1.31
CA ALA A 27 -10.95 10.97 2.74
C ALA A 27 -11.06 9.45 2.96
N LEU A 28 -9.98 8.86 3.44
CA LEU A 28 -9.88 7.44 3.73
C LEU A 28 -9.97 7.23 5.24
N SER A 29 -10.47 6.07 5.67
CA SER A 29 -10.24 5.65 7.05
C SER A 29 -8.75 5.44 7.28
N GLU A 30 -8.33 5.47 8.55
CA GLU A 30 -6.93 5.28 8.90
C GLU A 30 -6.40 3.93 8.37
N GLU A 31 -7.13 2.83 8.58
CA GLU A 31 -6.73 1.51 8.09
C GLU A 31 -6.60 1.47 6.56
N GLN A 32 -7.53 2.11 5.84
CA GLN A 32 -7.44 2.22 4.37
C GLN A 32 -6.18 2.99 3.94
N GLY A 33 -5.88 4.10 4.61
CA GLY A 33 -4.69 4.90 4.38
C GLY A 33 -3.39 4.14 4.67
N VAL A 34 -3.35 3.42 5.78
CA VAL A 34 -2.21 2.58 6.22
C VAL A 34 -1.92 1.50 5.18
N ARG A 35 -2.94 0.72 4.78
CA ARG A 35 -2.76 -0.36 3.80
C ARG A 35 -2.34 0.17 2.43
N LEU A 36 -2.94 1.28 1.97
CA LEU A 36 -2.55 1.89 0.69
C LEU A 36 -1.14 2.48 0.73
N GLY A 37 -0.79 3.18 1.81
CA GLY A 37 0.55 3.72 1.99
C GLY A 37 1.61 2.62 2.02
N LEU A 38 1.34 1.54 2.76
CA LEU A 38 2.20 0.35 2.82
C LEU A 38 2.39 -0.27 1.42
N LEU A 39 1.30 -0.50 0.70
CA LEU A 39 1.32 -1.01 -0.66
C LEU A 39 2.17 -0.12 -1.59
N MET A 40 1.90 1.19 -1.61
CA MET A 40 2.60 2.15 -2.48
C MET A 40 4.11 2.20 -2.20
N LEU A 41 4.51 2.24 -0.93
CA LEU A 41 5.92 2.22 -0.52
C LEU A 41 6.60 0.90 -0.91
N ALA A 42 5.90 -0.23 -0.77
CA ALA A 42 6.43 -1.54 -1.12
C ALA A 42 6.57 -1.72 -2.64
N VAL A 43 5.61 -1.26 -3.46
CA VAL A 43 5.65 -1.46 -4.92
C VAL A 43 6.45 -0.40 -5.68
N LYS A 44 6.64 0.81 -5.12
CA LYS A 44 7.36 1.93 -5.78
C LYS A 44 8.70 1.54 -6.44
N PRO A 45 9.58 0.74 -5.83
CA PRO A 45 10.85 0.37 -6.46
C PRO A 45 10.77 -0.88 -7.36
N LEU A 46 9.63 -1.57 -7.39
CA LEU A 46 9.47 -2.79 -8.19
C LEU A 46 9.24 -2.44 -9.66
N ARG A 47 9.72 -3.31 -10.55
CA ARG A 47 9.50 -3.22 -12.00
C ARG A 47 8.64 -4.36 -12.56
N LYS A 48 8.69 -5.55 -11.93
CA LYS A 48 7.93 -6.73 -12.36
C LYS A 48 6.51 -6.68 -11.78
N THR A 49 5.51 -6.73 -12.66
CA THR A 49 4.08 -6.71 -12.29
C THR A 49 3.66 -7.93 -11.46
N THR A 50 4.28 -9.09 -11.68
CA THR A 50 4.07 -10.29 -10.86
C THR A 50 4.41 -10.02 -9.40
N ARG A 51 5.61 -9.49 -9.14
CA ARG A 51 6.04 -9.11 -7.78
C ARG A 51 5.15 -8.06 -7.13
N MET A 52 4.64 -7.10 -7.92
CA MET A 52 3.68 -6.12 -7.40
C MET A 52 2.35 -6.79 -7.00
N SER A 53 1.95 -7.84 -7.72
CA SER A 53 0.74 -8.60 -7.43
C SER A 53 0.90 -9.43 -6.15
N ASP A 54 2.05 -10.11 -6.00
CA ASP A 54 2.38 -10.87 -4.77
C ASP A 54 2.36 -9.98 -3.52
N VAL A 55 2.96 -8.78 -3.61
CA VAL A 55 2.92 -7.78 -2.53
C VAL A 55 1.48 -7.33 -2.26
N SER A 56 0.68 -7.06 -3.30
CA SER A 56 -0.70 -6.61 -3.15
C SER A 56 -1.58 -7.67 -2.46
N GLU A 57 -1.41 -8.94 -2.82
CA GLU A 57 -2.13 -10.05 -2.21
C GLU A 57 -1.80 -10.19 -0.72
N HIS A 58 -0.52 -10.18 -0.37
CA HIS A 58 -0.11 -10.26 1.04
C HIS A 58 -0.60 -9.06 1.85
N VAL A 59 -0.43 -7.83 1.37
CA VAL A 59 -0.89 -6.62 2.08
C VAL A 59 -2.42 -6.64 2.30
N ARG A 60 -3.17 -7.25 1.38
CA ARG A 60 -4.62 -7.46 1.54
C ARG A 60 -4.92 -8.50 2.63
N GLY A 61 -4.12 -9.54 2.74
CA GLY A 61 -4.27 -10.61 3.73
C GLY A 61 -3.81 -10.25 5.15
N MET A 62 -3.05 -9.17 5.32
CA MET A 62 -2.57 -8.73 6.64
C MET A 62 -3.72 -8.47 7.61
N THR A 63 -3.52 -8.81 8.88
CA THR A 63 -4.36 -8.27 9.95
C THR A 63 -4.18 -6.76 10.06
N ALA A 64 -5.10 -6.07 10.75
CA ALA A 64 -4.92 -4.65 11.01
C ALA A 64 -3.60 -4.40 11.75
N GLU A 65 -3.34 -5.12 12.85
CA GLU A 65 -2.13 -4.96 13.67
C GLU A 65 -0.86 -5.14 12.84
N GLU A 66 -0.82 -6.14 11.97
CA GLU A 66 0.32 -6.37 11.08
C GLU A 66 0.53 -5.20 10.11
N ALA A 67 -0.54 -4.71 9.49
CA ALA A 67 -0.47 -3.57 8.57
C ALA A 67 0.02 -2.30 9.29
N TYR A 68 -0.50 -2.01 10.48
CA TYR A 68 -0.08 -0.88 11.31
C TYR A 68 1.38 -1.02 11.77
N TYR A 69 1.78 -2.21 12.24
CA TYR A 69 3.16 -2.49 12.64
C TYR A 69 4.12 -2.22 11.48
N TRP A 70 3.87 -2.81 10.32
CA TRP A 70 4.74 -2.60 9.17
C TRP A 70 4.75 -1.17 8.69
N PHE A 71 3.59 -0.50 8.65
CA PHE A 71 3.52 0.91 8.29
C PHE A 71 4.41 1.76 9.18
N SER A 72 4.33 1.60 10.50
CA SER A 72 5.20 2.30 11.46
C SER A 72 6.69 2.09 11.18
N LYS A 73 7.09 0.87 10.78
CA LYS A 73 8.49 0.53 10.48
C LYS A 73 8.96 1.11 9.16
N VAL A 74 8.12 1.13 8.12
CA VAL A 74 8.49 1.61 6.79
C VAL A 74 8.43 3.12 6.64
N SER A 75 7.66 3.80 7.50
CA SER A 75 7.58 5.26 7.57
C SER A 75 8.61 5.89 8.49
N ASP A 76 9.41 5.09 9.22
CA ASP A 76 10.48 5.60 10.08
C ASP A 76 11.50 6.44 9.30
N VAL A 77 11.88 7.59 9.84
CA VAL A 77 12.75 8.57 9.17
C VAL A 77 14.17 8.01 8.98
N SER A 78 14.65 7.20 9.91
CA SER A 78 16.03 6.71 9.94
C SER A 78 16.19 5.34 9.27
N GLN A 79 15.28 4.41 9.56
CA GLN A 79 15.35 3.01 9.13
C GLN A 79 14.32 2.64 8.05
N GLY A 80 13.41 3.54 7.68
CA GLY A 80 12.29 3.24 6.80
C GLY A 80 12.69 2.59 5.48
N ARG A 81 13.78 3.05 4.83
CA ARG A 81 14.28 2.43 3.59
C ARG A 81 14.70 0.97 3.76
N ARG A 82 15.36 0.65 4.88
CA ARG A 82 15.79 -0.71 5.22
C ARG A 82 14.57 -1.59 5.51
N SER A 83 13.61 -1.07 6.30
CA SER A 83 12.34 -1.73 6.58
C SER A 83 11.53 -2.01 5.31
N GLN A 84 11.48 -1.07 4.36
CA GLN A 84 10.81 -1.28 3.07
C GLN A 84 11.44 -2.42 2.26
N LYS A 85 12.77 -2.56 2.29
CA LYS A 85 13.46 -3.70 1.68
C LYS A 85 13.11 -5.01 2.41
N ALA A 86 13.20 -5.02 3.73
CA ALA A 86 12.87 -6.19 4.54
C ALA A 86 11.43 -6.68 4.29
N LEU A 87 10.47 -5.75 4.23
CA LEU A 87 9.09 -6.05 3.86
C LEU A 87 8.99 -6.70 2.48
N ARG A 88 9.65 -6.15 1.45
CA ARG A 88 9.62 -6.77 0.11
C ARG A 88 10.24 -8.16 0.07
N ILE A 89 11.32 -8.39 0.83
CA ILE A 89 11.93 -9.72 0.96
C ILE A 89 10.92 -10.69 1.57
N LEU A 90 10.23 -10.28 2.64
CA LEU A 90 9.20 -11.10 3.30
C LEU A 90 8.03 -11.43 2.35
N LEU A 91 7.48 -10.41 1.67
CA LEU A 91 6.24 -10.55 0.90
C LEU A 91 6.43 -11.15 -0.50
N ALA A 92 7.60 -10.97 -1.11
CA ALA A 92 7.82 -11.34 -2.51
C ALA A 92 9.17 -12.01 -2.78
N LYS A 93 9.84 -12.52 -1.72
CA LYS A 93 11.08 -13.32 -1.78
C LYS A 93 12.13 -12.74 -2.74
N GLU A 94 12.52 -11.49 -2.47
CA GLU A 94 13.21 -10.56 -3.40
C GLU A 94 14.17 -11.14 -4.44
#